data_AF-A0A5J5GIQ3-F1
#
_entry.id   AF-A0A5J5GIQ3-F1
#
_cell.length_a   1.000
_cell.length_b   1.000
_cell.length_c   1.000
_cell.angle_alpha   90.00
_cell.angle_beta   90.00
_cell.angle_gamma   90.00
#
_symmetry.space_group_name_H-M   'P 1'
#
loop_
_entity.id
_entity.type
_entity.pdbx_description
1 polymer ?
#
loop_
_entity_poly.entity_id
_entity_poly.type
_entity_poly.pdbx_seq_one_letter_code
_entity_poly.pdbx_strand_id
1 'polypeptide(L)'
;MPTPYSKIYERFQQKIQDYTIDEIYVGSKDNYENYLFGFLKSALVKFYHCRKNLITRDETQREFSEDLTELEQEILAQLMLIEWMEKEVNNILEMRMALSSSDFKKYAESQNMKEKSSIRDKMIESADSMKMQYYLINMDVK
;
A
#
# COMPACT_ATOMS: atom_id res chain seq x y z
N MET A 1 19.67 11.99 5.17
CA MET A 1 18.77 13.10 4.79
C MET A 1 17.33 12.69 5.10
N PRO A 2 16.42 13.60 5.49
CA PRO A 2 15.01 13.24 5.67
C PRO A 2 14.43 12.68 4.37
N THR A 3 13.60 11.64 4.46
CA THR A 3 13.02 10.99 3.29
C THR A 3 11.63 11.55 3.01
N PRO A 4 11.38 12.17 1.85
CA PRO A 4 10.04 12.66 1.51
C PRO A 4 9.09 11.50 1.19
N TYR A 5 7.80 11.68 1.47
CA TYR A 5 6.78 10.66 1.19
C TYR A 5 6.68 10.33 -0.30
N SER A 6 7.00 11.29 -1.17
CA SER A 6 6.98 11.14 -2.62
C SER A 6 7.79 9.93 -3.10
N LYS A 7 8.94 9.63 -2.48
CA LYS A 7 9.77 8.46 -2.85
C LYS A 7 9.05 7.12 -2.62
N ILE A 8 8.21 7.06 -1.59
CA ILE A 8 7.39 5.87 -1.31
C ILE A 8 6.22 5.80 -2.28
N TYR A 9 5.58 6.95 -2.56
CA TYR A 9 4.47 7.04 -3.52
C TYR A 9 4.89 6.64 -4.93
N GLU A 10 6.08 7.04 -5.38
CA GLU A 10 6.64 6.63 -6.68
C GLU A 10 6.80 5.11 -6.78
N ARG A 11 7.39 4.48 -5.75
CA ARG A 11 7.54 3.01 -5.69
C ARG A 11 6.19 2.28 -5.66
N PHE A 12 5.21 2.85 -4.95
CA PHE A 12 3.85 2.34 -4.91
C PHE A 12 3.18 2.46 -6.28
N GLN A 13 3.26 3.63 -6.93
CA GLN A 13 2.62 3.89 -8.22
C GLN A 13 3.17 2.98 -9.33
N GLN A 14 4.46 2.65 -9.31
CA GLN A 14 5.05 1.70 -10.26
C GLN A 14 4.43 0.29 -10.18
N LYS A 15 3.79 -0.07 -9.07
CA LYS A 15 3.20 -1.40 -8.83
C LYS A 15 1.70 -1.46 -9.13
N ILE A 16 1.04 -0.33 -9.33
CA ILE A 16 -0.41 -0.24 -9.57
C ILE A 16 -0.74 0.35 -10.94
N GLN A 17 -1.90 -0.01 -11.47
CA GLN A 17 -2.52 0.66 -12.60
C GLN A 17 -3.95 1.00 -12.19
N ASP A 18 -4.16 2.23 -11.73
CA ASP A 18 -5.45 2.70 -11.22
C ASP A 18 -5.80 4.07 -11.82
N TYR A 19 -6.75 4.07 -12.75
CA TYR A 19 -7.24 5.27 -13.41
C TYR A 19 -7.84 6.30 -12.43
N THR A 20 -8.41 5.86 -11.31
CA THR A 20 -8.96 6.80 -10.32
C THR A 20 -7.86 7.59 -9.62
N ILE A 21 -6.72 6.94 -9.35
CA ILE A 21 -5.55 7.59 -8.77
C ILE A 21 -4.93 8.57 -9.78
N ASP A 22 -4.86 8.19 -11.06
CA ASP A 22 -4.37 9.06 -12.13
C ASP A 22 -5.28 10.29 -12.32
N GLU A 23 -6.61 10.12 -12.25
CA GLU A 23 -7.56 11.24 -12.31
C GLU A 23 -7.40 12.20 -11.12
N ILE A 24 -7.21 11.68 -9.91
CA ILE A 24 -6.96 12.51 -8.72
C ILE A 24 -5.64 13.28 -8.88
N TYR A 25 -4.61 12.64 -9.44
CA TYR A 25 -3.32 13.29 -9.72
C TYR A 25 -3.46 14.45 -10.70
N VAL A 26 -4.21 14.26 -11.80
CA VAL A 26 -4.49 15.32 -12.79
C VAL A 26 -5.31 16.45 -12.17
N GLY A 27 -6.25 16.13 -11.27
CA GLY A 27 -7.11 17.12 -10.61
C GLY A 27 -6.37 18.01 -9.61
N SER A 28 -5.57 17.43 -8.72
CA SER A 28 -4.73 18.17 -7.77
C SER A 28 -3.69 17.27 -7.11
N LYS A 29 -2.43 17.69 -7.16
CA LYS A 29 -1.31 17.01 -6.48
C LYS A 29 -1.55 16.89 -4.97
N ASP A 30 -2.14 17.89 -4.34
CA ASP A 30 -2.41 17.85 -2.89
C ASP A 30 -3.49 16.82 -2.54
N ASN A 31 -4.52 16.69 -3.37
CA ASN A 31 -5.55 15.67 -3.17
C ASN A 31 -4.99 14.26 -3.37
N TYR A 32 -4.10 14.10 -4.36
CA TYR A 32 -3.39 12.85 -4.61
C TYR A 32 -2.52 12.44 -3.42
N GLU A 33 -1.68 13.34 -2.92
CA GLU A 33 -0.81 13.05 -1.77
C GLU A 33 -1.63 12.79 -0.50
N ASN A 34 -2.71 13.54 -0.26
CA ASN A 34 -3.62 13.29 0.87
C ASN A 34 -4.32 11.92 0.76
N TYR A 35 -4.72 11.51 -0.44
CA TYR A 35 -5.33 10.20 -0.66
C TYR A 35 -4.33 9.06 -0.41
N LEU A 36 -3.11 9.17 -0.94
CA LEU A 36 -2.05 8.19 -0.70
C LEU A 36 -1.56 8.17 0.75
N PHE A 37 -1.60 9.32 1.43
CA PHE A 37 -1.24 9.41 2.85
C PHE A 37 -2.13 8.54 3.73
N GLY A 38 -3.40 8.33 3.37
CA GLY A 38 -4.29 7.39 4.05
C GLY A 38 -3.73 5.97 4.06
N PHE A 39 -3.31 5.47 2.89
CA PHE A 39 -2.70 4.14 2.79
C PHE A 39 -1.34 4.07 3.48
N LEU A 40 -0.53 5.13 3.36
CA LEU A 40 0.75 5.20 4.05
C LEU A 40 0.56 5.10 5.57
N LYS A 41 -0.43 5.81 6.14
CA LYS A 41 -0.70 5.79 7.58
C LYS A 41 -1.05 4.38 8.08
N SER A 42 -1.86 3.62 7.31
CA SER A 42 -2.15 2.21 7.63
C SER A 42 -0.91 1.33 7.50
N ALA A 43 -0.11 1.52 6.44
CA ALA A 43 1.14 0.79 6.22
C ALA A 43 2.16 0.99 7.34
N LEU A 44 2.29 2.21 7.86
CA LEU A 44 3.21 2.53 8.97
C LEU A 44 2.89 1.72 10.23
N VAL A 45 1.61 1.53 10.56
CA VAL A 45 1.19 0.72 11.72
C VAL A 45 1.53 -0.76 11.52
N LYS A 46 1.47 -1.25 10.28
CA LYS A 46 1.80 -2.64 9.93
C LYS A 46 3.30 -2.94 9.88
N PHE A 47 4.18 -1.93 10.00
CA PHE A 47 5.64 -2.09 10.01
C PHE A 47 6.26 -2.06 11.43
N TYR A 48 5.81 -2.99 12.27
CA TYR A 48 6.13 -3.07 13.71
C TYR A 48 7.60 -3.38 14.07
N HIS A 49 8.41 -3.84 13.12
CA HIS A 49 9.83 -4.15 13.34
C HIS A 49 10.80 -3.08 12.86
N CYS A 50 10.31 -1.93 12.39
CA CYS A 50 11.20 -0.85 11.97
C CYS A 50 12.03 -0.33 13.17
N ARG A 51 13.35 -0.20 12.98
CA ARG A 51 14.25 0.35 14.01
C ARG A 51 14.14 1.86 14.11
N LYS A 52 13.72 2.50 13.01
CA LYS A 52 13.56 3.95 12.91
C LYS A 52 12.22 4.37 13.48
N ASN A 53 12.20 5.55 14.08
CA ASN A 53 10.99 6.09 14.64
C ASN A 53 10.11 6.66 13.52
N LEU A 54 9.21 5.83 13.01
CA LEU A 54 8.24 6.19 11.97
C LEU A 54 7.08 7.08 12.48
N ILE A 55 7.02 7.32 13.80
CA ILE A 55 5.99 8.13 14.46
C ILE A 55 6.37 9.62 14.38
N THR A 56 7.67 9.92 14.42
CA THR A 56 8.17 11.30 14.32
C THR A 56 8.26 11.68 12.85
N ARG A 57 7.28 12.42 12.36
CA ARG A 57 7.17 12.83 10.94
C ARG A 57 6.56 14.22 10.85
N ASP A 58 6.96 14.97 9.83
CA ASP A 58 6.39 16.28 9.57
C ASP A 58 5.26 16.13 8.54
N GLU A 59 4.02 16.23 9.00
CA GLU A 59 2.84 16.16 8.13
C GLU A 59 2.66 17.45 7.30
N THR A 60 3.31 18.56 7.69
CA THR A 60 3.30 19.83 6.96
C THR A 60 4.29 19.80 5.80
N GLN A 61 5.50 19.27 6.03
CA GLN A 61 6.53 19.12 5.00
C GLN A 61 6.43 17.80 4.22
N ARG A 62 5.55 16.87 4.64
CA ARG A 62 5.33 15.55 4.03
C ARG A 62 6.62 14.72 3.91
N GLU A 63 7.38 14.69 5.01
CA GLU A 63 8.65 13.98 5.10
C GLU A 63 8.83 13.24 6.43
N PHE A 64 9.60 12.15 6.37
CA PHE A 64 10.08 11.47 7.56
C PHE A 64 11.30 12.22 8.10
N SER A 65 11.35 12.41 9.42
CA SER A 65 12.52 13.00 10.09
C SER A 65 13.76 12.12 9.96
N GLU A 66 13.55 10.80 9.77
CA GLU A 66 14.59 9.80 9.64
C GLU A 66 14.90 9.49 8.16
N ASP A 67 16.17 9.12 7.90
CA ASP A 67 16.62 8.71 6.58
C ASP A 67 16.25 7.25 6.32
N LEU A 68 15.16 6.99 5.63
CA LEU A 68 14.73 5.63 5.27
C LEU A 68 15.59 5.05 4.15
N THR A 69 16.13 3.86 4.39
CA THR A 69 16.83 3.04 3.38
C THR A 69 15.88 2.58 2.28
N GLU A 70 16.43 2.18 1.13
CA GLU A 70 15.63 1.68 0.01
C GLU A 70 14.76 0.48 0.39
N LEU A 71 15.28 -0.42 1.25
CA LEU A 71 14.52 -1.57 1.74
C LEU A 71 13.31 -1.15 2.60
N GLU A 72 13.48 -0.16 3.48
CA GLU A 72 12.38 0.36 4.30
C GLU A 72 11.33 1.07 3.45
N GLN A 73 11.75 1.85 2.45
CA GLN A 73 10.85 2.48 1.49
C GLN A 73 10.07 1.43 0.68
N GLU A 74 10.73 0.36 0.25
CA GLU A 74 10.11 -0.73 -0.51
C GLU A 74 9.08 -1.51 0.33
N ILE A 75 9.41 -1.80 1.60
CA ILE A 75 8.47 -2.43 2.54
C ILE A 75 7.22 -1.57 2.72
N LEU A 76 7.39 -0.26 2.91
CA LEU A 76 6.25 0.65 3.07
C LEU A 76 5.39 0.73 1.80
N ALA A 77 6.00 0.80 0.61
CA ALA A 77 5.28 0.77 -0.65
C ALA A 77 4.51 -0.55 -0.86
N GLN A 78 5.11 -1.69 -0.48
CA GLN A 78 4.46 -3.00 -0.55
C GLN A 78 3.28 -3.11 0.44
N LEU A 79 3.40 -2.52 1.63
CA LEU A 79 2.31 -2.48 2.60
C LEU A 79 1.17 -1.56 2.12
N MET A 80 1.48 -0.42 1.50
CA MET A 80 0.48 0.43 0.87
C MET A 80 -0.28 -0.30 -0.25
N LEU A 81 0.43 -1.12 -1.04
CA LEU A 81 -0.19 -1.95 -2.08
C LEU A 81 -1.23 -2.93 -1.52
N ILE A 82 -0.93 -3.54 -0.37
CA ILE A 82 -1.87 -4.45 0.31
C ILE A 82 -3.13 -3.69 0.76
N GLU A 83 -2.98 -2.51 1.35
CA GLU A 83 -4.12 -1.66 1.76
C GLU A 83 -4.99 -1.24 0.57
N TRP A 84 -4.36 -0.85 -0.54
CA TRP A 84 -5.07 -0.50 -1.77
C TRP A 84 -5.82 -1.70 -2.34
N MET A 85 -5.19 -2.88 -2.39
CA MET A 85 -5.86 -4.12 -2.83
C MET A 85 -7.03 -4.51 -1.92
N GLU A 86 -6.92 -4.31 -0.61
CA GLU A 86 -8.01 -4.53 0.34
C GLU A 86 -9.22 -3.64 0.03
N LYS A 87 -8.98 -2.35 -0.24
CA LYS A 87 -10.02 -1.41 -0.66
C LYS A 87 -10.69 -1.86 -1.97
N GLU A 88 -9.91 -2.29 -2.95
CA GLU A 88 -10.43 -2.75 -4.24
C GLU A 88 -11.30 -4.02 -4.11
N VAL A 89 -10.87 -4.99 -3.30
CA VAL A 89 -11.68 -6.18 -3.03
C VAL A 89 -12.99 -5.80 -2.33
N ASN A 90 -12.95 -4.89 -1.36
CA ASN A 90 -14.15 -4.44 -0.65
C ASN A 90 -15.13 -3.72 -1.60
N ASN A 91 -14.64 -2.85 -2.48
CA ASN A 91 -15.48 -2.14 -3.46
C ASN A 91 -16.25 -3.11 -4.37
N ILE A 92 -15.59 -4.17 -4.87
CA ILE A 92 -16.25 -5.16 -5.73
C ILE A 92 -17.27 -6.00 -4.92
N LEU A 93 -17.00 -6.28 -3.64
CA LEU A 93 -17.97 -6.96 -2.76
C LEU A 93 -19.23 -6.11 -2.55
N GLU A 94 -19.07 -4.80 -2.33
CA GLU A 94 -20.19 -3.85 -2.23
C GLU A 94 -20.99 -3.81 -3.53
N MET A 95 -20.33 -3.71 -4.68
CA MET A 95 -20.98 -3.72 -5.99
C MET A 95 -21.77 -5.01 -6.22
N ARG A 96 -21.24 -6.17 -5.79
CA ARG A 96 -21.93 -7.46 -5.87
C ARG A 96 -23.21 -7.50 -5.02
N MET A 97 -23.18 -6.92 -3.82
CA MET A 97 -24.38 -6.83 -2.98
C MET A 97 -25.46 -5.96 -3.62
N ALA A 98 -25.06 -4.90 -4.33
CA ALA A 98 -25.98 -4.03 -5.07
C ALA A 98 -26.58 -4.68 -6.34
N LEU A 99 -25.84 -5.55 -7.04
CA LEU A 99 -26.20 -6.12 -8.35
C LEU A 99 -26.97 -7.47 -8.30
N SER A 100 -27.78 -7.72 -7.26
CA SER A 100 -28.35 -9.03 -6.90
C SER A 100 -29.29 -9.76 -7.91
N SER A 101 -29.32 -9.43 -9.21
CA SER A 101 -30.30 -9.96 -10.19
C SER A 101 -29.79 -10.64 -11.47
N SER A 102 -28.48 -10.79 -11.73
CA SER A 102 -27.97 -11.51 -12.93
C SER A 102 -26.99 -12.64 -12.62
N ASP A 103 -27.31 -13.88 -12.99
CA ASP A 103 -26.54 -15.07 -12.59
C ASP A 103 -25.26 -15.32 -13.41
N PHE A 104 -25.19 -14.84 -14.67
CA PHE A 104 -23.97 -14.94 -15.49
C PHE A 104 -22.87 -13.98 -15.02
N LYS A 105 -23.23 -12.75 -14.61
CA LYS A 105 -22.28 -11.78 -14.05
C LYS A 105 -21.66 -12.28 -12.74
N LYS A 106 -22.48 -12.89 -11.87
CA LYS A 106 -22.04 -13.44 -10.58
C LYS A 106 -20.92 -14.48 -10.72
N TYR A 107 -20.94 -15.33 -11.75
CA TYR A 107 -19.92 -16.38 -11.92
C TYR A 107 -18.56 -15.79 -12.34
N ALA A 108 -18.53 -14.94 -13.37
CA ALA A 108 -17.30 -14.27 -13.83
C ALA A 108 -16.72 -13.35 -12.74
N GLU A 109 -17.57 -12.61 -12.03
CA GLU A 109 -17.16 -11.80 -10.88
C GLU A 109 -16.59 -12.66 -9.74
N SER A 110 -17.19 -13.81 -9.42
CA SER A 110 -16.69 -14.71 -8.37
C SER A 110 -15.30 -15.27 -8.68
N GLN A 111 -15.00 -15.54 -9.96
CA GLN A 111 -13.69 -16.01 -10.39
C GLN A 111 -12.65 -14.90 -10.27
N ASN A 112 -12.98 -13.68 -10.71
CA ASN A 112 -12.11 -12.50 -10.56
C ASN A 112 -11.79 -12.20 -9.10
N MET A 113 -12.77 -12.38 -8.19
CA MET A 113 -12.57 -12.15 -6.76
C MET A 113 -11.62 -13.16 -6.13
N LYS A 114 -11.73 -14.44 -6.50
CA LYS A 114 -10.79 -15.47 -6.04
C LYS A 114 -9.37 -15.19 -6.51
N GLU A 115 -9.21 -14.76 -7.76
CA GLU A 115 -7.91 -14.38 -8.32
C GLU A 115 -7.32 -13.16 -7.60
N LYS A 116 -8.12 -12.11 -7.37
CA LYS A 116 -7.69 -10.92 -6.60
C LYS A 116 -7.29 -11.27 -5.16
N SER A 117 -8.03 -12.17 -4.50
CA SER A 117 -7.66 -12.65 -3.16
C SER A 117 -6.32 -13.41 -3.19
N SER A 118 -6.11 -14.30 -4.16
CA SER A 118 -4.85 -15.03 -4.28
C SER A 118 -3.66 -14.09 -4.56
N ILE A 119 -3.87 -13.05 -5.36
CA ILE A 119 -2.87 -12.02 -5.61
C ILE A 119 -2.55 -11.26 -4.31
N ARG A 120 -3.57 -10.90 -3.53
CA ARG A 120 -3.39 -10.26 -2.21
C ARG A 120 -2.57 -11.13 -1.28
N ASP A 121 -2.86 -12.43 -1.20
CA ASP A 121 -2.13 -13.35 -0.32
C ASP A 121 -0.63 -13.39 -0.69
N LYS A 122 -0.31 -13.46 -1.99
CA LYS A 122 1.07 -13.37 -2.48
C LYS A 122 1.75 -12.04 -2.13
N MET A 123 1.00 -10.93 -2.17
CA MET A 123 1.54 -9.62 -1.79
C MET A 123 1.86 -9.55 -0.30
N ILE A 124 1.03 -10.14 0.55
CA ILE A 124 1.26 -10.27 1.99
C ILE A 124 2.50 -11.13 2.25
N GLU A 125 2.59 -12.30 1.62
CA GLU A 125 3.77 -13.18 1.73
C GLU A 125 5.06 -12.45 1.32
N SER A 126 5.02 -11.68 0.22
CA SER A 126 6.16 -10.88 -0.21
C SER A 126 6.53 -9.79 0.81
N ALA A 127 5.54 -9.07 1.36
CA ALA A 127 5.79 -8.06 2.38
C ALA A 127 6.40 -8.67 3.65
N ASP A 128 5.92 -9.84 4.08
CA ASP A 128 6.44 -10.51 5.26
C ASP A 128 7.84 -11.07 5.04
N SER A 129 8.15 -11.56 3.83
CA SER A 129 9.51 -11.92 3.43
C SER A 129 10.47 -10.73 3.50
N MET A 130 10.06 -9.56 2.97
CA MET A 130 10.87 -8.33 3.03
C MET A 130 11.08 -7.85 4.47
N LYS A 131 10.04 -7.89 5.32
CA LYS A 131 10.16 -7.56 6.75
C LYS A 131 11.11 -8.51 7.47
N MET A 132 11.04 -9.81 7.16
CA MET A 132 11.92 -10.81 7.74
C MET A 132 13.37 -10.57 7.33
N GLN A 133 13.63 -10.29 6.05
CA GLN A 133 14.96 -9.91 5.56
C GLN A 133 15.48 -8.67 6.29
N TYR A 134 14.64 -7.63 6.41
CA TYR A 134 14.98 -6.42 7.15
C TYR A 134 15.32 -6.74 8.61
N TYR A 135 14.54 -7.59 9.27
CA TYR A 135 14.79 -8.01 10.65
C TYR A 135 16.12 -8.76 10.79
N LEU A 136 16.41 -9.72 9.91
CA LEU A 136 17.64 -10.51 9.93
C LEU A 136 18.90 -9.66 9.73
N ILE A 137 18.91 -8.78 8.72
CA ILE A 137 20.04 -7.86 8.46
C ILE A 137 20.35 -7.01 9.69
N ASN A 138 19.29 -6.60 10.39
CA ASN A 138 19.42 -5.79 11.57
C ASN A 138 19.82 -6.61 12.81
N MET A 139 19.44 -7.89 12.90
CA MET A 139 19.71 -8.75 14.05
C MET A 139 21.20 -9.07 14.25
N ASP A 140 22.00 -9.09 13.18
CA ASP A 140 23.45 -9.39 13.21
C ASP A 140 24.32 -8.19 13.63
N VAL A 141 23.73 -7.01 13.88
CA VAL A 141 24.46 -5.89 14.48
C VAL A 141 24.45 -6.05 16.01
N LYS A 142 25.34 -6.90 16.52
CA LYS A 142 25.74 -6.97 17.93
C LYS A 142 27.26 -6.82 18.05
#